data_AF-A0A7C7DP66-F1
#
_entry.id   AF-A0A7C7DP66-F1
#
_cell.length_a   1.000
_cell.length_b   1.000
_cell.length_c   1.000
_cell.angle_alpha   90.00
_cell.angle_beta   90.00
_cell.angle_gamma   90.00
#
_symmetry.space_group_name_H-M   'P 1'
#
loop_
_entity.id
_entity.type
_entity.pdbx_description
1 polymer ?
#
loop_
_entity_poly.entity_id
_entity_poly.type
_entity_poly.pdbx_seq_one_letter_code
_entity_poly.pdbx_strand_id
1 'polypeptide(L)'
;MPRRGVIAVRKCVEMGVYLWETLLALFVLVSVILGTKDLFLYLSHARFGVSGTGYSAFQAFVSHVLLLVVGLELAIMLIRHTPGSLIEVLLYVIARKLLVPGATASDFVLGVASIVGLFATRKYLFVSKIDVREHIMNAATPVHTVNDLMDTHLPENVANTLGGLIVHVAGEERGAIMPGARFHVADTRLEVVEVVDGLIRKVKVTRQERGDI
;
A
#
# COMPACT_ATOMS: atom_id res chain seq x y z
N MET A 1 -21.87 13.56 -24.50
CA MET A 1 -20.61 13.63 -25.27
C MET A 1 -19.56 14.39 -24.46
N PRO A 2 -18.54 13.74 -23.84
CA PRO A 2 -17.56 14.46 -23.04
C PRO A 2 -16.54 15.15 -23.96
N ARG A 3 -16.23 16.41 -23.63
CA ARG A 3 -15.41 17.34 -24.44
C ARG A 3 -13.97 16.85 -24.57
N ARG A 4 -13.50 16.63 -25.81
CA ARG A 4 -12.11 16.28 -26.18
C ARG A 4 -11.04 17.14 -25.47
N GLY A 5 -11.34 18.38 -25.10
CA GLY A 5 -10.44 19.27 -24.37
C GLY A 5 -10.05 18.78 -22.96
N VAL A 6 -10.94 18.13 -22.23
CA VAL A 6 -10.66 17.66 -20.85
C VAL A 6 -9.65 16.51 -20.87
N ILE A 7 -9.71 15.65 -21.89
CA ILE A 7 -8.80 14.52 -22.08
C ILE A 7 -7.39 15.02 -22.43
N ALA A 8 -7.28 16.06 -23.27
CA ALA A 8 -6.00 16.64 -23.66
C ALA A 8 -5.31 17.35 -22.48
N VAL A 9 -6.05 18.15 -21.69
CA VAL A 9 -5.53 18.83 -20.50
C VAL A 9 -5.03 17.81 -19.47
N ARG A 10 -5.80 16.74 -19.22
CA ARG A 10 -5.40 15.68 -18.29
C ARG A 10 -4.09 15.02 -18.70
N LYS A 11 -3.91 14.70 -19.99
CA LYS A 11 -2.66 14.12 -20.51
C LYS A 11 -1.46 15.06 -20.38
N CYS A 12 -1.64 16.37 -20.60
CA CYS A 12 -0.56 17.34 -20.42
C CYS A 12 -0.12 17.44 -18.96
N VAL A 13 -1.07 17.41 -18.01
CA VAL A 13 -0.76 17.44 -16.58
C VAL A 13 -0.05 16.15 -16.15
N GLU A 14 -0.54 14.99 -16.55
CA GLU A 14 0.08 13.69 -16.25
C GLU A 14 1.53 13.61 -16.77
N MET A 15 1.77 14.07 -18.00
CA MET A 15 3.12 14.13 -18.60
C MET A 15 4.04 15.09 -17.83
N GLY A 16 3.53 16.25 -17.41
CA GLY A 16 4.29 17.22 -16.64
C GLY A 16 4.72 16.67 -15.28
N VAL A 17 3.82 15.97 -14.58
CA VAL A 17 4.09 15.34 -13.28
C VAL A 17 5.19 14.28 -13.42
N TYR A 18 5.08 13.38 -14.40
CA TYR A 18 6.08 12.33 -14.65
C TYR A 18 7.48 12.90 -14.92
N LEU A 19 7.56 13.99 -15.69
CA LEU A 19 8.83 14.66 -15.99
C LEU A 19 9.46 15.24 -14.72
N TRP A 20 8.66 15.88 -13.87
CA TRP A 20 9.12 16.44 -12.59
C TRP A 20 9.54 15.35 -11.60
N GLU A 21 8.80 14.26 -11.48
CA GLU A 21 9.16 13.13 -10.61
C GLU A 21 10.49 12.50 -11.01
N THR A 22 10.70 12.31 -12.32
CA THR A 22 11.96 11.78 -12.86
C THR A 22 13.13 12.72 -12.56
N LEU A 23 12.94 14.04 -12.71
CA LEU A 23 13.94 15.04 -12.40
C LEU A 23 14.28 15.05 -10.90
N LEU A 24 13.27 15.04 -10.04
CA LEU A 24 13.46 15.01 -8.59
C LEU A 24 14.17 13.74 -8.13
N ALA A 25 13.78 12.58 -8.66
CA ALA A 25 14.45 11.31 -8.38
C ALA A 25 15.93 11.35 -8.78
N LEU A 26 16.25 11.92 -9.95
CA LEU A 26 17.63 12.11 -10.38
C LEU A 26 18.42 13.03 -9.44
N PHE A 27 17.83 14.15 -9.00
CA PHE A 27 18.47 15.08 -8.07
C PHE A 27 18.77 14.41 -6.71
N VAL A 28 17.83 13.62 -6.19
CA VAL A 28 18.03 12.86 -4.96
C VAL A 28 19.15 11.84 -5.13
N LEU A 29 19.19 11.11 -6.25
CA LEU A 29 20.27 10.15 -6.54
C LEU A 29 21.65 10.82 -6.62
N VAL A 30 21.75 11.97 -7.29
CA VAL A 30 23.00 12.74 -7.33
C VAL A 30 23.41 13.17 -5.93
N SER A 31 22.47 13.63 -5.11
CA SER A 31 22.72 14.02 -3.72
C SER A 31 23.24 12.84 -2.88
N VAL A 32 22.67 11.64 -3.05
CA VAL A 32 23.14 10.42 -2.38
C VAL A 32 24.56 10.06 -2.83
N ILE A 33 24.89 10.17 -4.12
CA ILE A 33 26.23 9.90 -4.63
C ILE A 33 27.25 10.89 -4.04
N LEU A 34 26.91 12.18 -4.00
CA LEU A 34 27.76 13.21 -3.41
C LEU A 34 27.97 12.97 -1.92
N GLY A 35 26.91 12.68 -1.16
CA GLY A 35 27.01 12.38 0.27
C GLY A 35 27.75 11.06 0.57
N THR A 36 27.69 10.07 -0.34
CA THR A 36 28.50 8.85 -0.23
C THR A 36 29.99 9.15 -0.39
N LYS A 37 30.36 10.06 -1.32
CA LYS A 37 31.76 10.51 -1.47
C LYS A 37 32.23 11.26 -0.22
N ASP A 38 31.40 12.12 0.34
CA ASP A 38 31.67 12.84 1.59
C ASP A 38 31.93 11.85 2.74
N LEU A 39 31.09 10.84 2.89
CA LEU A 39 31.27 9.78 3.90
C LEU A 39 32.60 9.02 3.74
N PHE A 40 33.01 8.74 2.50
CA PHE A 40 34.29 8.09 2.22
C PHE A 40 35.47 8.98 2.60
N LEU A 41 35.39 10.28 2.29
CA LEU A 41 36.39 11.27 2.70
C LEU A 41 36.44 11.43 4.22
N TYR A 42 35.29 11.44 4.89
CA TYR A 42 35.21 11.49 6.35
C TYR A 42 35.95 10.30 6.97
N LEU A 43 35.74 9.08 6.44
CA LEU A 43 36.41 7.88 6.92
C LEU A 43 37.92 7.88 6.61
N SER A 44 38.34 8.45 5.47
CA SER A 44 39.76 8.55 5.12
C SER A 44 40.51 9.52 6.03
N HIS A 45 39.89 10.65 6.40
CA HIS A 45 40.50 11.64 7.31
C HIS A 45 40.44 11.17 8.77
N ALA A 46 39.40 10.46 9.18
CA ALA A 46 39.27 9.91 10.53
C ALA A 46 40.39 8.92 10.90
N ARG A 47 41.06 8.30 9.90
CA ARG A 47 42.22 7.42 10.11
C ARG A 47 43.51 8.16 10.51
N PHE A 48 43.58 9.50 10.36
CA PHE A 48 44.79 10.30 10.61
C PHE A 48 44.73 11.20 11.85
N GLY A 49 43.56 11.39 12.48
CA GLY A 49 43.37 12.28 13.63
C GLY A 49 43.20 11.52 14.95
N VAL A 50 44.30 11.18 15.62
CA VAL A 50 44.25 10.74 17.02
C VAL A 50 44.08 11.97 17.91
N SER A 51 42.86 12.27 18.34
CA SER A 51 42.54 12.82 19.69
C SER A 51 41.05 13.20 19.80
N GLY A 52 40.29 12.44 20.60
CA GLY A 52 38.99 12.87 21.16
C GLY A 52 37.73 12.26 20.53
N THR A 53 37.21 11.22 21.19
CA THR A 53 35.81 10.72 21.12
C THR A 53 35.37 9.89 19.89
N GLY A 54 35.90 8.66 19.75
CA GLY A 54 35.43 7.70 18.74
C GLY A 54 33.92 7.42 18.75
N TYR A 55 33.24 7.62 19.89
CA TYR A 55 31.79 7.50 20.00
C TYR A 55 31.03 8.58 19.20
N SER A 56 31.42 9.86 19.33
CA SER A 56 30.74 10.96 18.62
C SER A 56 30.98 10.88 17.11
N ALA A 57 32.19 10.47 16.70
CA ALA A 57 32.54 10.24 15.31
C ALA A 57 31.76 9.06 14.70
N PHE A 58 31.67 7.94 15.42
CA PHE A 58 30.86 6.80 15.00
C PHE A 58 29.38 7.17 14.87
N GLN A 59 28.86 7.98 15.79
CA GLN A 59 27.47 8.43 15.73
C GLN A 59 27.20 9.39 14.58
N ALA A 60 28.12 10.32 14.30
CA ALA A 60 28.04 11.19 13.12
C ALA A 60 28.06 10.36 11.83
N PHE A 61 28.91 9.33 11.78
CA PHE A 61 28.98 8.38 10.67
C PHE A 61 27.64 7.63 10.49
N VAL A 62 27.10 7.03 11.55
CA VAL A 62 25.80 6.32 11.49
C VAL A 62 24.70 7.28 11.05
N SER A 63 24.67 8.51 11.57
CA SER A 63 23.67 9.51 11.20
C SER A 63 23.73 9.87 9.71
N HIS A 64 24.93 10.02 9.14
CA HIS A 64 25.12 10.25 7.71
C HIS A 64 24.66 9.05 6.87
N VAL A 65 25.02 7.83 7.27
CA VAL A 65 24.57 6.61 6.58
C VAL A 65 23.05 6.52 6.58
N LEU A 66 22.40 6.73 7.73
CA LEU A 66 20.94 6.71 7.82
C LEU A 66 20.30 7.84 7.00
N LEU A 67 20.98 8.98 6.82
CA LEU A 67 20.51 10.04 5.92
C LEU A 67 20.53 9.59 4.46
N LEU A 68 21.62 8.96 4.02
CA LEU A 68 21.77 8.45 2.66
C LEU A 68 20.74 7.36 2.32
N VAL A 69 20.46 6.44 3.25
CA VAL A 69 19.46 5.38 3.06
C VAL A 69 18.08 5.96 2.80
N VAL A 70 17.65 7.01 3.52
CA VAL A 70 16.38 7.68 3.22
C VAL A 70 16.38 8.39 1.89
N GLY A 71 17.51 8.98 1.49
CA GLY A 71 17.64 9.54 0.15
C GLY A 71 17.38 8.47 -0.91
N LEU A 72 17.95 7.28 -0.74
CA LEU A 72 17.75 6.17 -1.65
C LEU A 72 16.29 5.68 -1.67
N GLU A 73 15.69 5.47 -0.51
CA GLU A 73 14.28 5.07 -0.39
C GLU A 73 13.35 6.11 -1.02
N LEU A 74 13.59 7.40 -0.78
CA LEU A 74 12.81 8.48 -1.39
C LEU A 74 12.93 8.46 -2.91
N ALA A 75 14.13 8.22 -3.46
CA ALA A 75 14.31 8.11 -4.91
C ALA A 75 13.55 6.92 -5.50
N ILE A 76 13.60 5.74 -4.84
CA ILE A 76 12.84 4.56 -5.27
C ILE A 76 11.34 4.82 -5.21
N MET A 77 10.89 5.51 -4.15
CA MET A 77 9.48 5.83 -3.93
C MET A 77 8.93 6.81 -4.98
N LEU A 78 9.73 7.81 -5.38
CA LEU A 78 9.39 8.75 -6.46
C LEU A 78 9.19 8.01 -7.80
N ILE A 79 9.98 6.98 -8.08
CA ILE A 79 9.92 6.23 -9.34
C ILE A 79 8.78 5.21 -9.34
N ARG A 80 8.56 4.50 -8.22
CA ARG A 80 7.58 3.40 -8.16
C ARG A 80 6.14 3.86 -7.88
N HIS A 81 5.92 5.13 -7.56
CA HIS A 81 4.60 5.67 -7.20
C HIS A 81 3.83 4.81 -6.19
N THR A 82 4.53 4.17 -5.25
CA THR A 82 3.90 3.32 -4.23
C THR A 82 3.73 4.10 -2.94
N PRO A 83 2.57 4.75 -2.70
CA PRO A 83 2.31 5.47 -1.44
C PRO A 83 2.29 4.55 -0.22
N GLY A 84 2.18 3.22 -0.40
CA GLY A 84 2.31 2.25 0.70
C GLY A 84 3.67 2.28 1.40
N SER A 85 4.73 2.68 0.69
CA SER A 85 6.10 2.80 1.23
C SER A 85 6.32 4.10 2.02
N LEU A 86 5.46 5.13 1.87
CA LEU A 86 5.61 6.39 2.59
C LEU A 86 5.66 6.20 4.11
N ILE A 87 4.80 5.33 4.65
CA ILE A 87 4.75 5.08 6.10
C ILE A 87 6.06 4.46 6.57
N GLU A 88 6.65 3.53 5.80
CA GLU A 88 7.92 2.89 6.13
C GLU A 88 9.07 3.89 6.12
N VAL A 89 9.13 4.74 5.10
CA VAL A 89 10.12 5.82 5.00
C VAL A 89 9.98 6.81 6.16
N LEU A 90 8.75 7.23 6.49
CA LEU A 90 8.48 8.14 7.61
C LEU A 90 8.87 7.52 8.96
N LEU A 91 8.56 6.23 9.17
CA LEU A 91 8.96 5.49 10.38
C LEU A 91 10.47 5.50 10.53
N TYR A 92 11.21 5.22 9.44
CA TYR A 92 12.66 5.25 9.46
C TYR A 92 13.22 6.64 9.75
N VAL A 93 12.65 7.69 9.13
CA VAL A 93 13.06 9.09 9.36
C VAL A 93 12.88 9.50 10.82
N ILE A 94 11.78 9.08 11.46
CA ILE A 94 11.53 9.37 12.87
C ILE A 94 12.48 8.55 13.74
N ALA A 95 12.60 7.24 13.49
CA ALA A 95 13.44 6.35 14.27
C ALA A 95 14.90 6.82 14.31
N ARG A 96 15.48 7.21 13.17
CA ARG A 96 16.86 7.74 13.17
C ARG A 96 16.99 9.05 13.92
N LYS A 97 15.99 9.95 13.88
CA LYS A 97 16.04 11.25 14.57
C LYS A 97 16.16 11.04 16.08
N LEU A 98 15.57 9.96 16.60
CA LEU A 98 15.69 9.56 18.00
C LEU A 98 17.07 8.99 18.37
N LEU A 99 17.90 8.57 17.41
CA LEU A 99 19.24 8.03 17.66
C LEU A 99 20.35 9.09 17.63
N VAL A 100 20.02 10.35 17.34
CA VAL A 100 20.98 11.48 17.24
C VAL A 100 21.18 12.13 18.62
N PRO A 101 22.42 12.53 19.00
CA PRO A 101 22.69 13.21 20.27
C PRO A 101 21.98 14.54 20.37
N GLY A 102 21.66 14.95 21.58
CA GLY A 102 21.03 16.24 21.84
C GLY A 102 19.51 16.24 21.64
N ALA A 103 18.92 15.09 21.28
CA ALA A 103 17.48 14.89 21.40
C ALA A 103 17.08 15.01 22.89
N THR A 104 16.16 15.93 23.16
CA THR A 104 15.59 16.14 24.48
C THR A 104 14.60 15.02 24.80
N ALA A 105 14.27 14.82 26.09
CA ALA A 105 13.23 13.87 26.48
C ALA A 105 11.89 14.15 25.76
N SER A 106 11.58 15.42 25.49
CA SER A 106 10.42 15.82 24.67
C SER A 106 10.51 15.37 23.22
N ASP A 107 11.68 15.39 22.60
CA ASP A 107 11.86 14.89 21.23
C ASP A 107 11.57 13.40 21.14
N PHE A 108 11.98 12.64 22.16
CA PHE A 108 11.66 11.21 22.27
C PHE A 108 10.15 10.98 22.41
N VAL A 109 9.48 11.69 23.33
CA VAL A 109 8.03 11.56 23.53
C VAL A 109 7.27 11.90 22.24
N LEU A 110 7.63 13.01 21.57
CA LEU A 110 6.99 13.42 20.31
C LEU A 110 7.28 12.45 19.17
N GLY A 111 8.50 11.92 19.08
CA GLY A 111 8.86 10.91 18.08
C GLY A 111 8.09 9.60 18.27
N VAL A 112 7.99 9.10 19.51
CA VAL A 112 7.19 7.91 19.83
C VAL A 112 5.70 8.16 19.54
N ALA A 113 5.15 9.31 19.94
CA ALA A 113 3.77 9.68 19.63
C ALA A 113 3.52 9.76 18.12
N SER A 114 4.48 10.25 17.34
CA SER A 114 4.42 10.29 15.88
C SER A 114 4.41 8.89 15.25
N ILE A 115 5.22 7.96 15.76
CA ILE A 115 5.23 6.55 15.33
C ILE A 115 3.86 5.91 15.61
N VAL A 116 3.32 6.10 16.81
CA VAL A 116 1.97 5.61 17.16
C VAL A 116 0.92 6.20 16.22
N GLY A 117 1.00 7.50 15.93
CA GLY A 117 0.15 8.18 14.96
C GLY A 117 0.23 7.58 13.56
N LEU A 118 1.43 7.27 13.05
CA LEU A 118 1.63 6.62 11.75
C LEU A 118 1.01 5.22 11.69
N PHE A 119 1.13 4.43 12.75
CA PHE A 119 0.47 3.13 12.81
C PHE A 119 -1.05 3.27 12.92
N ALA A 120 -1.54 4.29 13.64
CA ALA A 120 -2.96 4.58 13.73
C ALA A 120 -3.52 5.01 12.36
N THR A 121 -2.84 5.89 11.61
CA THR A 121 -3.29 6.26 10.26
C THR A 121 -3.25 5.06 9.31
N ARG A 122 -2.22 4.21 9.38
CA ARG A 122 -2.18 2.96 8.61
C ARG A 122 -3.37 2.04 8.92
N LYS A 123 -3.70 1.87 10.20
CA LYS A 123 -4.75 0.96 10.66
C LYS A 123 -6.16 1.50 10.44
N TYR A 124 -6.37 2.79 10.68
CA TYR A 124 -7.72 3.38 10.76
C TYR A 124 -8.08 4.27 9.56
N LEU A 125 -7.12 4.91 8.89
CA LEU A 125 -7.39 5.84 7.78
C LEU A 125 -7.31 5.18 6.40
N PHE A 126 -6.41 4.20 6.22
CA PHE A 126 -6.28 3.47 4.95
C PHE A 126 -7.31 2.35 4.76
N VAL A 127 -7.97 1.90 5.84
CA VAL A 127 -9.06 0.92 5.76
C VAL A 127 -10.36 1.54 5.21
N SER A 128 -10.52 2.86 5.26
CA SER A 128 -11.71 3.55 4.71
C SER A 128 -11.74 3.69 3.18
N LYS A 129 -10.70 3.22 2.46
CA LYS A 129 -10.68 3.15 0.99
C LYS A 129 -10.56 1.72 0.45
N ILE A 130 -10.69 0.72 1.30
CA ILE A 130 -11.17 -0.57 0.83
C ILE A 130 -12.66 -0.33 0.66
N ASP A 131 -13.09 -0.20 -0.58
CA ASP A 131 -14.50 -0.19 -0.92
C ASP A 131 -15.10 -1.46 -0.29
N VAL A 132 -15.82 -1.32 0.83
CA VAL A 132 -16.51 -2.42 1.53
C VAL A 132 -17.55 -3.07 0.60
N ARG A 133 -17.70 -2.54 -0.61
CA ARG A 133 -18.57 -3.05 -1.66
C ARG A 133 -17.95 -4.17 -2.47
N GLU A 134 -16.63 -4.38 -2.49
CA GLU A 134 -15.99 -5.46 -3.26
C GLU A 134 -14.95 -6.22 -2.42
N HIS A 135 -15.21 -7.51 -2.17
CA HIS A 135 -14.29 -8.36 -1.40
C HIS A 135 -14.11 -9.74 -2.02
N ILE A 136 -12.86 -10.21 -2.09
CA ILE A 136 -12.54 -11.58 -2.53
C ILE A 136 -12.54 -12.50 -1.31
N MET A 137 -13.43 -13.47 -1.32
CA MET A 137 -13.64 -14.42 -0.23
C MET A 137 -13.42 -15.85 -0.68
N ASN A 138 -13.25 -16.75 0.28
CA ASN A 138 -13.25 -18.17 0.02
C ASN A 138 -14.67 -18.61 -0.40
N ALA A 139 -14.78 -19.49 -1.39
CA ALA A 139 -16.08 -20.06 -1.78
C ALA A 139 -16.74 -20.84 -0.63
N ALA A 140 -15.96 -21.38 0.31
CA ALA A 140 -16.46 -22.05 1.50
C ALA A 140 -17.00 -21.09 2.58
N THR A 141 -16.84 -19.77 2.41
CA THR A 141 -17.38 -18.79 3.37
C THR A 141 -18.90 -18.95 3.46
N PRO A 142 -19.46 -19.08 4.68
CA PRO A 142 -20.91 -19.20 4.86
C PRO A 142 -21.67 -17.98 4.38
N VAL A 143 -22.87 -18.18 3.83
CA VAL A 143 -23.69 -17.09 3.28
C VAL A 143 -24.04 -16.04 4.35
N HIS A 144 -24.39 -16.46 5.57
CA HIS A 144 -24.68 -15.54 6.68
C HIS A 144 -23.48 -14.62 7.00
N THR A 145 -22.26 -15.16 6.99
CA THR A 145 -21.04 -14.38 7.25
C THR A 145 -20.83 -13.31 6.17
N VAL A 146 -21.21 -13.61 4.93
CA VAL A 146 -21.15 -12.64 3.84
C VAL A 146 -22.20 -11.55 4.02
N ASN A 147 -23.43 -11.93 4.39
CA ASN A 147 -24.51 -10.99 4.71
C ASN A 147 -24.10 -10.03 5.83
N ASP A 148 -23.52 -10.54 6.92
CA ASP A 148 -23.06 -9.73 8.06
C ASP A 148 -21.89 -8.80 7.68
N LEU A 149 -20.92 -9.30 6.90
CA LEU A 149 -19.71 -8.54 6.56
C LEU A 149 -19.94 -7.49 5.47
N MET A 150 -20.82 -7.78 4.51
CA MET A 150 -21.02 -6.96 3.30
C MET A 150 -22.36 -6.21 3.30
N ASP A 151 -23.20 -6.39 4.35
CA ASP A 151 -24.56 -5.83 4.44
C ASP A 151 -25.41 -6.22 3.21
N THR A 152 -25.36 -7.50 2.84
CA THR A 152 -26.05 -8.08 1.67
C THR A 152 -27.24 -8.95 2.09
N HIS A 153 -28.12 -9.27 1.13
CA HIS A 153 -29.30 -10.11 1.36
C HIS A 153 -29.26 -11.40 0.55
N LEU A 154 -28.14 -12.13 0.61
CA LEU A 154 -28.02 -13.41 -0.05
C LEU A 154 -28.93 -14.46 0.63
N PRO A 155 -29.62 -15.32 -0.12
CA PRO A 155 -30.58 -16.27 0.42
C PRO A 155 -29.86 -17.43 1.14
N GLU A 156 -29.93 -17.44 2.47
CA GLU A 156 -29.33 -18.46 3.32
C GLU A 156 -30.06 -19.81 3.26
N ASN A 157 -31.33 -19.81 2.86
CA ASN A 157 -32.15 -21.01 2.71
C ASN A 157 -31.85 -21.82 1.44
N VAL A 158 -31.08 -21.25 0.50
CA VAL A 158 -30.75 -21.90 -0.79
C VAL A 158 -29.44 -22.68 -0.70
N ALA A 159 -28.43 -22.13 -0.03
CA ALA A 159 -27.14 -22.77 0.14
C ALA A 159 -26.41 -22.23 1.37
N ASN A 160 -25.58 -23.09 1.98
CA ASN A 160 -24.83 -22.74 3.18
C ASN A 160 -23.58 -21.90 2.90
N THR A 161 -23.00 -21.99 1.70
CA THR A 161 -21.72 -21.34 1.33
C THR A 161 -21.83 -20.58 0.01
N LEU A 162 -20.96 -19.60 -0.23
CA LEU A 162 -20.89 -18.85 -1.50
C LEU A 162 -20.74 -19.76 -2.73
N GLY A 163 -19.85 -20.75 -2.63
CA GLY A 163 -19.63 -21.72 -3.71
C GLY A 163 -20.86 -22.58 -3.95
N GLY A 164 -21.51 -23.05 -2.88
CA GLY A 164 -22.77 -23.78 -2.99
C GLY A 164 -23.88 -22.95 -3.63
N LEU A 165 -23.96 -21.66 -3.29
CA LEU A 165 -24.93 -20.74 -3.85
C LEU A 165 -24.70 -20.51 -5.35
N ILE A 166 -23.45 -20.31 -5.77
CA ILE A 166 -23.08 -20.18 -7.19
C ILE A 166 -23.44 -21.46 -7.96
N VAL A 167 -23.12 -22.64 -7.41
CA VAL A 167 -23.44 -23.92 -8.06
C VAL A 167 -24.95 -24.12 -8.18
N HIS A 168 -25.73 -23.69 -7.19
CA HIS A 168 -27.19 -23.74 -7.25
C HIS A 168 -27.76 -22.80 -8.31
N VAL A 169 -27.28 -21.55 -8.36
CA VAL A 169 -27.73 -20.53 -9.33
C VAL A 169 -27.28 -20.87 -10.76
N ALA A 170 -26.13 -21.53 -10.93
CA ALA A 170 -25.66 -22.01 -12.23
C ALA A 170 -26.49 -23.17 -12.80
N GLY A 171 -27.32 -23.84 -12.00
CA GLY A 171 -28.22 -24.90 -12.45
C GLY A 171 -27.52 -26.09 -13.12
N GLU A 172 -28.08 -26.59 -14.21
CA GLU A 172 -27.53 -27.71 -15.00
C GLU A 172 -26.37 -27.28 -15.93
N GLU A 173 -26.16 -25.97 -16.13
CA GLU A 173 -25.06 -25.40 -16.91
C GLU A 173 -23.75 -25.33 -16.11
N ARG A 174 -23.43 -26.41 -15.38
CA ARG A 174 -22.21 -26.50 -14.56
C ARG A 174 -20.91 -26.31 -15.36
N GLY A 175 -20.95 -26.48 -16.68
CA GLY A 175 -19.85 -26.21 -17.60
C GLY A 175 -19.48 -24.73 -17.75
N ALA A 176 -20.30 -23.80 -17.26
CA ALA A 176 -20.07 -22.34 -17.34
C ALA A 176 -19.35 -21.75 -16.12
N ILE A 177 -19.01 -22.55 -15.09
CA ILE A 177 -18.31 -22.09 -13.89
C ILE A 177 -16.81 -22.04 -14.16
N MET A 178 -16.37 -21.01 -14.85
CA MET A 178 -14.96 -20.70 -15.12
C MET A 178 -14.55 -19.40 -14.41
N PRO A 179 -13.24 -19.17 -14.16
CA PRO A 179 -12.77 -17.85 -13.74
C PRO A 179 -13.30 -16.75 -14.66
N GLY A 180 -13.90 -15.72 -14.07
CA GLY A 180 -14.59 -14.62 -14.77
C GLY A 180 -16.10 -14.81 -14.94
N ALA A 181 -16.67 -15.97 -14.62
CA ALA A 181 -18.12 -16.17 -14.63
C ALA A 181 -18.80 -15.30 -13.56
N ARG A 182 -19.92 -14.66 -13.92
CA ARG A 182 -20.64 -13.71 -13.07
C ARG A 182 -22.07 -14.16 -12.84
N PHE A 183 -22.50 -14.13 -11.59
CA PHE A 183 -23.83 -14.51 -11.14
C PHE A 183 -24.43 -13.34 -10.37
N HIS A 184 -25.71 -13.08 -10.59
CA HIS A 184 -26.45 -12.04 -9.88
C HIS A 184 -27.45 -12.70 -8.95
N VAL A 185 -27.37 -12.39 -7.65
CA VAL A 185 -28.23 -12.94 -6.62
C VAL A 185 -28.67 -11.81 -5.70
N ALA A 186 -29.97 -11.52 -5.68
CA ALA A 186 -30.56 -10.40 -4.95
C ALA A 186 -29.87 -9.06 -5.28
N ASP A 187 -29.30 -8.39 -4.28
CA ASP A 187 -28.55 -7.13 -4.38
C ASP A 187 -27.03 -7.33 -4.57
N THR A 188 -26.60 -8.54 -4.92
CA THR A 188 -25.20 -8.94 -4.90
C THR A 188 -24.77 -9.60 -6.21
N ARG A 189 -23.64 -9.14 -6.76
CA ARG A 189 -22.93 -9.76 -7.88
C ARG A 189 -21.81 -10.64 -7.35
N LEU A 190 -21.78 -11.90 -7.78
CA LEU A 190 -20.76 -12.89 -7.46
C LEU A 190 -19.94 -13.17 -8.71
N GLU A 191 -18.62 -12.95 -8.67
CA GLU A 191 -17.69 -13.24 -9.76
C GLU A 191 -16.71 -14.33 -9.33
N VAL A 192 -16.62 -15.43 -10.09
CA VAL A 192 -15.68 -16.52 -9.83
C VAL A 192 -14.27 -16.02 -10.16
N VAL A 193 -13.39 -15.99 -9.18
CA VAL A 193 -12.00 -15.52 -9.37
C VAL A 193 -11.08 -16.69 -9.64
N GLU A 194 -11.28 -17.82 -8.95
CA GLU A 194 -10.35 -18.94 -8.99
C GLU A 194 -11.11 -20.26 -8.85
N VAL A 195 -10.81 -21.18 -9.77
CA VAL A 195 -11.29 -22.57 -9.76
C VAL A 195 -10.07 -23.48 -9.75
N VAL A 196 -10.00 -24.41 -8.80
CA VAL A 196 -8.91 -25.39 -8.65
C VAL A 196 -9.52 -26.76 -8.49
N ASP A 197 -9.08 -27.72 -9.29
CA ASP A 197 -9.58 -29.11 -9.30
C ASP A 197 -11.11 -29.21 -9.50
N GLY A 198 -11.68 -28.29 -10.30
CA GLY A 198 -13.13 -28.22 -10.54
C GLY A 198 -13.94 -27.64 -9.38
N LEU A 199 -13.28 -27.19 -8.29
CA LEU A 199 -13.92 -26.53 -7.16
C LEU A 199 -13.66 -25.03 -7.19
N ILE A 200 -14.71 -24.24 -6.94
CA ILE A 200 -14.60 -22.80 -6.76
C ILE A 200 -13.78 -22.56 -5.48
N ARG A 201 -12.69 -21.80 -5.57
CA ARG A 201 -11.83 -21.46 -4.41
C ARG A 201 -12.05 -20.04 -3.94
N LYS A 202 -12.08 -19.10 -4.88
CA LYS A 202 -12.25 -17.67 -4.58
C LYS A 202 -13.38 -17.07 -5.37
N VAL A 203 -14.18 -16.27 -4.67
CA VAL A 203 -15.34 -15.56 -5.20
C VAL A 203 -15.18 -14.10 -4.82
N LYS A 204 -15.28 -13.22 -5.80
CA LYS A 204 -15.43 -11.80 -5.57
C LYS A 204 -16.91 -11.50 -5.38
N VAL A 205 -17.22 -10.85 -4.27
CA VAL A 205 -18.57 -10.44 -3.89
C VAL A 205 -18.67 -8.94 -4.04
N THR A 206 -19.66 -8.47 -4.79
CA THR A 206 -19.91 -7.05 -5.01
C THR A 206 -21.36 -6.67 -4.71
N ARG A 207 -21.61 -5.73 -3.80
CA ARG A 207 -22.97 -5.21 -3.55
C ARG A 207 -23.36 -4.21 -4.63
N GLN A 208 -24.54 -4.37 -5.23
CA GLN A 208 -25.09 -3.45 -6.23
C GLN A 208 -26.24 -2.62 -5.66
N GLU A 209 -26.23 -1.31 -5.94
CA GLU A 209 -27.39 -0.45 -5.68
C GLU A 209 -28.45 -0.61 -6.78
N ARG A 210 -29.72 -0.41 -6.39
CA ARG A 210 -30.93 -0.66 -7.17
C ARG A 210 -31.17 0.37 -8.30
N GLY A 211 -30.15 0.63 -9.11
CA GLY A 211 -30.16 1.60 -10.21
C GLY A 211 -29.49 1.15 -11.52
N ASP A 212 -28.83 -0.01 -11.57
CA ASP A 212 -28.13 -0.54 -12.75
C ASP A 212 -28.71 -1.88 -13.24
N ILE A 213 -30.04 -1.96 -13.39
CA ILE A 213 -30.73 -3.03 -14.14
C ILE A 213 -31.53 -2.40 -15.27
#